data_AF-A0A1U8HUW9-F1
#
_entry.id   AF-A0A1U8HUW9-F1
#
_cell.length_a   1.000
_cell.length_b   1.000
_cell.length_c   1.000
_cell.angle_alpha   90.00
_cell.angle_beta   90.00
_cell.angle_gamma   90.00
#
_symmetry.space_group_name_H-M   'P 1'
#
loop_
_entity.id
_entity.type
_entity.pdbx_description
1 polymer ?
#
loop_
_entity_poly.entity_id
_entity_poly.type
_entity_poly.pdbx_seq_one_letter_code
_entity_poly.pdbx_strand_id
1 'polypeptide(L)'
;MAQFWKPGTEKPRLVEDEDGGVIFLSSSYSSSSSGYGYVSIEKQRQRLPVYKYRTAILYLVESHATTIVVGETGSGKTAQIPQFLKEAGWADGGRVIACTQP
;
A
#
# COMPACT_ATOMS: atom_id res chain seq x y z
N MET A 1 2.87 4.12 -19.71
CA MET A 1 1.43 4.39 -19.49
C MET A 1 1.00 3.55 -18.30
N ALA A 2 0.73 4.17 -17.15
CA ALA A 2 0.31 3.44 -15.96
C ALA A 2 -0.96 2.64 -16.27
N GLN A 3 -0.91 1.32 -16.14
CA GLN A 3 -2.09 0.48 -16.25
C GLN A 3 -2.93 0.69 -14.99
N PHE A 4 -3.71 1.75 -15.04
CA PHE A 4 -4.86 2.02 -14.20
C PHE A 4 -5.69 0.74 -14.10
N TRP A 5 -6.00 0.30 -12.88
CA TRP A 5 -6.69 -0.97 -12.65
C TRP A 5 -8.06 -0.90 -13.33
N LYS A 6 -8.20 -1.53 -14.50
CA LYS A 6 -9.45 -1.48 -15.26
C LYS A 6 -10.55 -2.21 -14.47
N PRO A 7 -11.81 -1.75 -14.54
CA PRO A 7 -12.95 -2.54 -14.07
C PRO A 7 -12.89 -3.93 -14.73
N GLY A 8 -12.61 -4.97 -13.94
CA GLY A 8 -12.45 -6.35 -14.42
C GLY A 8 -11.10 -7.03 -14.12
N THR A 9 -10.09 -6.33 -13.60
CA THR A 9 -8.88 -6.99 -13.08
C THR A 9 -9.25 -7.82 -11.83
N GLU A 10 -8.71 -9.04 -11.70
CA GLU A 10 -9.00 -9.92 -10.56
C GLU A 10 -8.82 -9.19 -9.22
N LYS A 11 -9.90 -9.12 -8.45
CA LYS A 11 -9.91 -8.57 -7.09
C LYS A 11 -8.86 -9.33 -6.27
N PRO A 12 -7.96 -8.65 -5.55
CA PRO A 12 -7.04 -9.35 -4.64
C PRO A 12 -7.89 -10.16 -3.64
N ARG A 13 -7.51 -11.42 -3.35
CA ARG A 13 -8.22 -12.26 -2.36
C ARG A 13 -8.30 -11.52 -1.03
N LEU A 14 -9.50 -11.02 -0.70
CA LEU A 14 -9.84 -10.44 0.58
C LEU A 14 -10.35 -11.57 1.47
N VAL A 15 -9.73 -11.81 2.62
CA VAL A 15 -10.33 -12.65 3.66
C VAL A 15 -10.99 -11.70 4.64
N GLU A 16 -12.28 -11.91 4.90
CA GLU A 16 -13.03 -11.20 5.93
C GLU A 16 -12.60 -11.77 7.29
N ASP A 17 -12.08 -10.92 8.17
CA ASP A 17 -11.89 -11.27 9.57
C ASP A 17 -13.24 -11.33 10.27
N GLU A 18 -13.35 -12.16 11.32
CA GLU A 18 -14.58 -12.30 12.12
C GLU A 18 -15.01 -11.00 12.83
N ASP A 19 -14.15 -9.96 12.83
CA ASP A 19 -14.41 -8.60 13.32
C ASP A 19 -14.78 -7.58 12.22
N GLY A 20 -15.02 -8.03 10.98
CA GLY A 20 -15.32 -7.15 9.83
C GLY A 20 -14.11 -6.40 9.26
N GLY A 21 -12.89 -6.81 9.64
CA GLY A 21 -11.63 -6.38 9.06
C GLY A 21 -11.27 -7.15 7.77
N VAL A 22 -10.34 -6.61 6.98
CA VAL A 22 -9.79 -7.29 5.79
C VAL A 22 -8.33 -7.66 6.03
N ILE A 23 -8.04 -8.96 6.17
CA ILE A 23 -6.68 -9.52 6.24
C ILE A 23 -6.25 -10.07 4.88
N PHE A 24 -5.00 -9.78 4.51
CA PHE A 24 -4.33 -10.27 3.31
C PHE A 24 -3.23 -11.26 3.70
N LEU A 25 -3.29 -12.47 3.15
CA LEU A 25 -2.21 -13.45 3.28
C LEU A 25 -1.17 -13.20 2.16
N SER A 26 0.00 -12.67 2.50
CA SER A 26 1.15 -12.63 1.60
C SER A 26 2.08 -13.79 1.92
N SER A 27 2.40 -14.60 0.90
CA SER A 27 3.33 -15.73 0.98
C SER A 27 4.67 -15.33 1.58
N SER A 28 5.13 -16.14 2.53
CA SER A 28 6.40 -16.01 3.24
C SER A 28 7.59 -15.87 2.26
N TYR A 29 8.24 -14.70 2.27
CA TYR A 29 9.57 -14.54 1.68
C TYR A 29 10.62 -14.54 2.80
N SER A 30 11.27 -15.68 3.00
CA SER A 30 12.49 -15.78 3.79
C SER A 30 13.61 -15.01 3.08
N SER A 31 14.39 -14.22 3.80
CA SER A 31 15.59 -13.58 3.28
C SER A 31 16.68 -13.55 4.35
N SER A 32 17.68 -14.40 4.19
CA SER A 32 18.93 -14.38 4.93
C SER A 32 20.06 -13.92 4.02
N SER A 33 20.63 -12.76 4.30
CA SER A 33 22.03 -12.44 3.97
C SER A 33 22.54 -11.35 4.89
N SER A 34 23.43 -11.74 5.79
CA SER A 34 24.13 -10.93 6.77
C SER A 34 25.17 -10.05 6.09
N GLY A 35 25.09 -8.73 6.29
CA GLY A 35 26.13 -7.78 5.90
C GLY A 35 25.88 -6.45 6.61
N TYR A 36 26.87 -5.96 7.35
CA TYR A 36 26.86 -4.63 7.95
C TYR A 36 26.93 -3.58 6.83
N GLY A 37 25.78 -3.25 6.27
CA GLY A 37 25.59 -2.23 5.25
C GLY A 37 24.21 -1.63 5.42
N TYR A 38 24.12 -0.30 5.28
CA TYR A 38 22.85 0.41 5.33
C TYR A 38 21.84 -0.29 4.43
N VAL A 39 20.72 -0.71 5.01
CA VAL A 39 19.64 -1.36 4.25
C VAL A 39 19.14 -0.33 3.23
N SER A 40 18.99 -0.72 1.95
CA SER A 40 18.49 0.22 0.95
C SER A 40 17.15 0.81 1.38
N ILE A 41 16.90 2.09 1.05
CA ILE A 41 15.65 2.78 1.40
C ILE A 41 14.41 1.97 0.97
N GLU A 42 14.50 1.28 -0.17
CA GLU A 42 13.44 0.39 -0.65
C GLU A 42 13.21 -0.80 0.28
N LYS A 43 14.26 -1.49 0.71
CA LYS A 43 14.15 -2.59 1.68
C LYS A 43 13.64 -2.10 3.04
N GLN A 44 14.01 -0.88 3.46
CA GLN A 44 13.45 -0.29 4.69
C GLN A 44 11.94 0.00 4.55
N ARG A 45 11.51 0.50 3.39
CA ARG A 45 10.08 0.72 3.10
C ARG A 45 9.29 -0.59 3.09
N GLN A 46 9.83 -1.63 2.49
CA GLN A 46 9.19 -2.96 2.44
C GLN A 46 8.98 -3.58 3.83
N ARG A 47 9.73 -3.15 4.86
CA ARG A 47 9.59 -3.63 6.24
C ARG A 47 8.44 -2.97 7.00
N LEU A 48 7.89 -1.84 6.53
CA LEU A 48 6.82 -1.17 7.25
C LEU A 48 5.49 -1.95 7.15
N PRO A 49 4.71 -2.06 8.23
CA PRO A 49 3.47 -2.86 8.25
C PRO A 49 2.46 -2.51 7.16
N VAL A 50 2.40 -1.25 6.71
CA VAL A 50 1.48 -0.84 5.64
C VAL A 50 1.82 -1.44 4.27
N TYR A 51 3.07 -1.87 4.05
CA TYR A 51 3.53 -2.35 2.74
C TYR A 51 2.80 -3.61 2.27
N LYS A 52 2.48 -4.54 3.18
CA LYS A 52 1.69 -5.75 2.86
C LYS A 52 0.29 -5.42 2.32
N TYR A 53 -0.22 -4.22 2.58
CA TYR A 53 -1.53 -3.77 2.14
C TYR A 53 -1.48 -2.88 0.88
N ARG A 54 -0.31 -2.71 0.24
CA ARG A 54 -0.16 -1.80 -0.92
C ARG A 54 -1.19 -2.07 -2.02
N THR A 55 -1.31 -3.31 -2.49
CA THR A 55 -2.25 -3.68 -3.56
C THR A 55 -3.71 -3.49 -3.13
N ALA A 56 -4.02 -3.80 -1.87
CA ALA A 56 -5.34 -3.60 -1.29
C ALA A 56 -5.77 -2.13 -1.30
N ILE A 57 -4.89 -1.27 -0.80
CA ILE A 57 -5.12 0.17 -0.69
C ILE A 57 -5.33 0.75 -2.09
N LEU A 58 -4.48 0.40 -3.05
CA LEU A 58 -4.62 0.87 -4.43
C LEU A 58 -5.96 0.42 -5.05
N TYR A 59 -6.34 -0.84 -4.86
CA TYR A 59 -7.63 -1.36 -5.34
C TYR A 59 -8.83 -0.65 -4.69
N LEU A 60 -8.80 -0.43 -3.37
CA LEU A 60 -9.89 0.20 -2.64
C LEU A 60 -10.04 1.67 -3.03
N VAL A 61 -8.93 2.41 -3.15
CA VAL A 61 -8.92 3.82 -3.57
C VAL A 61 -9.39 3.97 -5.02
N GLU A 62 -9.09 3.00 -5.88
CA GLU A 62 -9.62 2.95 -7.25
C GLU A 62 -11.13 2.65 -7.30
N SER A 63 -11.58 1.72 -6.45
CA SER A 63 -12.96 1.23 -6.48
C SER A 63 -13.95 2.12 -5.73
N HIS A 64 -13.47 2.95 -4.81
CA HIS A 64 -14.31 3.77 -3.93
C HIS A 64 -13.84 5.21 -3.91
N ALA A 65 -14.78 6.15 -4.07
CA ALA A 65 -14.50 7.58 -3.96
C ALA A 65 -13.94 7.99 -2.59
N THR A 66 -14.19 7.20 -1.54
CA THR A 66 -13.67 7.44 -0.18
C THR A 66 -13.25 6.12 0.44
N THR A 67 -12.01 6.06 0.94
CA THR A 67 -11.43 4.90 1.62
C THR A 67 -10.89 5.32 2.98
N ILE A 68 -11.31 4.63 4.05
CA ILE A 68 -10.81 4.88 5.41
C ILE A 68 -9.72 3.85 5.72
N VAL A 69 -8.52 4.32 6.06
CA VAL A 69 -7.39 3.46 6.42
C VAL A 69 -7.05 3.63 7.89
N VAL A 70 -7.31 2.60 8.69
CA VAL A 70 -6.99 2.57 10.12
C VAL A 70 -5.72 1.75 10.34
N GLY A 71 -4.88 2.20 11.27
CA GLY A 71 -3.72 1.45 11.72
C GLY A 71 -2.98 2.17 12.84
N GLU A 72 -2.15 1.46 13.59
CA GLU A 72 -1.36 2.01 14.70
C GLU A 72 -0.34 3.08 14.28
N THR A 73 0.10 3.94 15.19
CA THR A 73 1.24 4.85 14.97
C THR A 73 2.51 4.04 14.65
N GLY A 74 3.32 4.50 13.70
CA GLY A 74 4.53 3.78 13.28
C GLY A 74 4.32 2.71 12.20
N SER A 75 3.08 2.37 11.85
CA SER A 75 2.75 1.45 10.74
C SER A 75 3.18 1.94 9.33
N GLY A 76 3.50 3.23 9.19
CA GLY A 76 3.97 3.82 7.93
C GLY A 76 2.90 4.47 7.06
N LYS A 77 1.65 4.61 7.53
CA LYS A 77 0.51 5.16 6.77
C LYS A 77 0.83 6.50 6.07
N THR A 78 1.15 7.54 6.85
CA THR A 78 1.42 8.89 6.33
C THR A 78 2.65 8.93 5.41
N ALA A 79 3.62 8.04 5.62
CA ALA A 79 4.86 8.03 4.84
C ALA A 79 4.72 7.28 3.50
N GLN A 80 3.92 6.20 3.44
CA GLN A 80 3.90 5.31 2.29
C GLN A 80 2.64 5.37 1.42
N ILE A 81 1.46 5.64 1.99
CA ILE A 81 0.22 5.66 1.21
C ILE A 81 0.28 6.71 0.08
N PRO A 82 0.72 7.96 0.33
CA PRO A 82 0.86 8.95 -0.74
C PRO A 82 1.86 8.52 -1.81
N GLN A 83 2.92 7.83 -1.40
CA GLN A 83 3.92 7.30 -2.32
C GLN A 83 3.34 6.20 -3.22
N PHE A 84 2.54 5.28 -2.67
CA PHE A 84 1.88 4.25 -3.46
C PHE A 84 0.96 4.84 -4.52
N LEU A 85 0.17 5.85 -4.15
CA LEU A 85 -0.71 6.57 -5.07
C LEU A 85 0.08 7.26 -6.18
N LYS A 86 1.17 7.93 -5.83
CA LYS A 86 2.07 8.57 -6.81
C LYS A 86 2.65 7.54 -7.79
N GLU A 87 3.19 6.43 -7.28
CA GLU A 87 3.74 5.35 -8.11
C GLU A 87 2.70 4.66 -8.99
N ALA A 88 1.44 4.66 -8.56
CA ALA A 88 0.31 4.13 -9.32
C ALA A 88 -0.24 5.13 -10.38
N GLY A 89 0.34 6.33 -10.51
CA GLY A 89 -0.06 7.32 -11.51
C GLY A 89 -1.24 8.21 -11.11
N TRP A 90 -1.61 8.26 -9.83
CA TRP A 90 -2.72 9.10 -9.36
C TRP A 90 -2.44 10.61 -9.47
N ALA A 91 -1.17 10.99 -9.56
CA ALA A 91 -0.74 12.37 -9.82
C ALA A 91 -0.46 12.65 -11.31
N ASP A 92 -0.74 11.69 -12.22
CA ASP A 92 -0.54 11.91 -13.65
C ASP A 92 -1.65 12.80 -14.22
N GLY A 93 -1.38 13.44 -15.36
CA GLY A 93 -2.38 14.26 -16.06
C GLY A 93 -2.68 15.60 -15.37
N GLY A 94 -1.71 16.16 -14.63
CA GLY A 94 -1.85 17.45 -13.94
C GLY A 94 -2.60 17.36 -12.61
N ARG A 95 -2.90 16.15 -12.12
CA ARG A 95 -3.49 15.92 -10.80
C ARG A 95 -2.42 16.00 -9.70
N VAL A 96 -2.86 16.24 -8.47
CA VAL A 96 -1.96 16.36 -7.31
C VAL A 96 -2.45 15.49 -6.16
N ILE A 97 -1.51 14.95 -5.38
CA ILE A 97 -1.78 14.23 -4.14
C ILE A 97 -1.50 15.19 -2.99
N ALA A 98 -2.53 15.54 -2.23
CA ALA A 98 -2.41 16.37 -1.03
C ALA A 98 -2.38 15.50 0.22
N CYS A 99 -1.43 15.79 1.11
CA CYS A 99 -1.34 15.16 2.43
C CYS A 99 -1.38 16.27 3.48
N THR A 100 -2.37 16.24 4.36
CA THR A 100 -2.52 17.22 5.44
C THR A 100 -2.03 16.62 6.75
N GLN A 101 -1.44 17.45 7.61
CA GLN A 101 -1.00 17.07 8.96
C GLN A 101 -1.48 18.13 9.95
N PRO A 102 -2.04 17.76 11.12
CA PRO A 102 -2.32 18.70 12.22
C PRO A 102 -1.04 19.12 12.96
#